data_AF-A0A4Z0QGR1-F1
#
_entry.id   AF-A0A4Z0QGR1-F1
#
_cell.length_a   1.000
_cell.length_b   1.000
_cell.length_c   1.000
_cell.angle_alpha   90.00
_cell.angle_beta   90.00
_cell.angle_gamma   90.00
#
_symmetry.space_group_name_H-M   'P 1'
#
loop_
_entity.id
_entity.type
_entity.pdbx_description
1 polymer ?
#
loop_
_entity_poly.entity_id
_entity_poly.type
_entity_poly.pdbx_seq_one_letter_code
_entity_poly.pdbx_strand_id
1 'polypeptide(L)'
;MGQYLFNGFTYVDRLNDEILSSYPDSLRFDAKPSYESLLFRLILGQVYVNHENSDISFEQKINYSKLSEEFTSTNQEDPVIDWIDNEFGLLDLHRYFLVNRMNENMYKELIVEFTWFFLNKSKENHVAAFLNLYRALEYISYSFPLSFFSKSNRYYASYDTFKGFFTDKDQGQLKFFQEFLKAYFEKSTLAMFTKLDTYAGSSLFDKNKYKIIKSLCSEFPFRDNGSVISIAYENMFDFMINLRNRYFHFQSDRVGNISNYNFDGELFFAGLNDKFVNWISAVYLEILTHGVYKLNLIPEVS
;
A
#
# COMPACT_ATOMS: atom_id res chain seq x y z
N MET A 1 19.40 19.84 -3.59
CA MET A 1 18.84 18.47 -3.43
C MET A 1 18.51 18.23 -1.96
N GLY A 2 17.22 18.17 -1.64
CA GLY A 2 16.76 17.97 -0.26
C GLY A 2 16.97 16.54 0.23
N GLN A 3 17.25 16.38 1.52
CA GLN A 3 17.45 15.07 2.14
C GLN A 3 16.89 15.01 3.56
N TYR A 4 16.44 13.82 3.97
CA TYR A 4 15.91 13.55 5.30
C TYR A 4 16.43 12.22 5.84
N LEU A 5 16.93 12.21 7.08
CA LEU A 5 17.47 11.01 7.74
C LEU A 5 16.42 10.41 8.68
N PHE A 6 16.10 9.13 8.52
CA PHE A 6 15.21 8.39 9.41
C PHE A 6 15.52 6.89 9.45
N ASN A 7 15.58 6.34 10.66
CA ASN A 7 15.76 4.90 10.93
C ASN A 7 16.96 4.26 10.20
N GLY A 8 18.08 4.98 10.12
CA GLY A 8 19.28 4.51 9.43
C GLY A 8 19.21 4.60 7.89
N PHE A 9 18.21 5.30 7.34
CA PHE A 9 18.07 5.58 5.92
C PHE A 9 18.03 7.08 5.64
N THR A 10 18.77 7.53 4.63
CA THR A 10 18.67 8.88 4.07
C THR A 10 17.82 8.86 2.81
N TYR A 11 16.73 9.61 2.85
CA TYR A 11 15.77 9.81 1.77
C TYR A 11 16.16 11.09 1.03
N VAL A 12 16.35 10.99 -0.28
CA VAL A 12 16.83 12.08 -1.15
C VAL A 12 15.82 12.35 -2.25
N ASP A 13 15.51 13.62 -2.46
CA ASP A 13 14.59 14.06 -3.51
C ASP A 13 15.16 13.76 -4.90
N ARG A 14 14.33 13.19 -5.77
CA ARG A 14 14.66 12.97 -7.20
C ARG A 14 14.13 14.03 -8.13
N LEU A 15 13.29 14.91 -7.63
CA LEU A 15 12.72 16.01 -8.38
C LEU A 15 13.81 17.04 -8.71
N ASN A 16 13.64 17.73 -9.83
CA ASN A 16 14.48 18.88 -10.13
C ASN A 16 14.19 20.03 -9.15
N ASP A 17 15.15 20.95 -9.01
CA ASP A 17 15.04 22.05 -8.04
C ASP A 17 13.86 22.99 -8.36
N GLU A 18 13.43 23.09 -9.63
CA GLU A 18 12.27 23.89 -10.04
C GLU A 18 10.97 23.36 -9.42
N ILE A 19 10.68 22.06 -9.59
CA ILE A 19 9.50 21.43 -8.99
C ILE A 19 9.59 21.48 -7.46
N LEU A 20 10.76 21.16 -6.88
CA LEU A 20 10.95 21.23 -5.43
C LEU A 20 10.71 22.62 -4.85
N SER A 21 11.07 23.68 -5.58
CA SER A 21 10.85 25.05 -5.15
C SER A 21 9.36 25.43 -5.09
N SER A 22 8.51 24.73 -5.85
CA SER A 22 7.05 24.90 -5.82
C SER A 22 6.38 24.18 -4.64
N TYR A 23 7.07 23.22 -4.03
CA TYR A 23 6.51 22.42 -2.94
C TYR A 23 6.53 23.18 -1.61
N PRO A 24 5.44 23.10 -0.83
CA PRO A 24 5.42 23.57 0.54
C PRO A 24 6.36 22.73 1.42
N ASP A 25 6.83 23.32 2.52
CA ASP A 25 7.81 22.72 3.45
C ASP A 25 7.43 21.31 3.91
N SER A 26 6.14 21.02 4.13
CA SER A 26 5.71 19.68 4.57
C SER A 26 6.03 18.58 3.56
N LEU A 27 6.21 18.90 2.28
CA LEU A 27 6.45 17.96 1.18
C LEU A 27 7.93 17.88 0.76
N ARG A 28 8.80 18.76 1.28
CA ARG A 28 10.23 18.76 0.95
C ARG A 28 11.03 18.03 2.02
N PHE A 29 12.04 17.25 1.61
CA PHE A 29 12.84 16.47 2.55
C PHE A 29 13.79 17.33 3.40
N ASP A 30 14.28 18.44 2.85
CA ASP A 30 15.12 19.40 3.56
C ASP A 30 14.40 20.19 4.66
N ALA A 31 13.06 20.22 4.63
CA ALA A 31 12.23 21.04 5.51
C ALA A 31 11.58 20.23 6.66
N LYS A 32 12.16 19.07 7.01
CA LYS A 32 11.66 18.18 8.07
C LYS A 32 10.19 17.78 7.85
N PRO A 33 9.91 17.02 6.78
CA PRO A 33 8.55 16.59 6.46
C PRO A 33 7.97 15.75 7.59
N SER A 34 6.64 15.63 7.64
CA SER A 34 6.01 14.63 8.48
C SER A 34 6.31 13.22 7.93
N TYR A 35 6.26 12.21 8.80
CA TYR A 35 6.41 10.82 8.39
C TYR A 35 5.37 10.42 7.33
N GLU A 36 4.11 10.82 7.49
CA GLU A 36 3.09 10.57 6.48
C GLU A 36 3.43 11.20 5.11
N SER A 37 3.96 12.43 5.11
CA SER A 37 4.41 13.08 3.87
C SER A 37 5.58 12.32 3.22
N LEU A 38 6.51 11.81 4.04
CA LEU A 38 7.60 10.97 3.55
C LEU A 38 7.08 9.66 2.94
N LEU A 39 6.12 8.98 3.61
CA LEU A 39 5.45 7.78 3.08
C LEU A 39 4.74 8.09 1.75
N PHE A 40 4.02 9.21 1.70
CA PHE A 40 3.33 9.68 0.50
C PHE A 40 4.31 9.87 -0.66
N ARG A 41 5.40 10.62 -0.47
CA ARG A 41 6.42 10.81 -1.51
C ARG A 41 7.10 9.49 -1.92
N LEU A 42 7.30 8.56 -0.98
CA LEU A 42 7.87 7.23 -1.26
C LEU A 42 6.96 6.38 -2.14
N ILE A 43 5.64 6.43 -1.91
CA ILE A 43 4.63 5.73 -2.73
C ILE A 43 4.56 6.31 -4.15
N LEU A 44 4.79 7.62 -4.30
CA LEU A 44 4.60 8.35 -5.55
C LEU A 44 5.71 8.22 -6.60
N GLY A 45 6.82 7.53 -6.36
CA GLY A 45 7.80 7.35 -7.44
C GLY A 45 9.07 8.20 -7.36
N GLN A 46 9.37 8.90 -6.26
CA GLN A 46 10.22 10.10 -6.33
C GLN A 46 11.41 10.15 -5.37
N VAL A 47 11.83 8.99 -4.87
CA VAL A 47 12.77 8.96 -3.76
C VAL A 47 13.96 8.07 -4.10
N TYR A 48 15.14 8.60 -3.85
CA TYR A 48 16.35 7.81 -3.74
C TYR A 48 16.63 7.56 -2.26
N VAL A 49 16.90 6.32 -1.88
CA VAL A 49 17.11 5.96 -0.47
C VAL A 49 18.47 5.30 -0.31
N ASN A 50 19.29 5.84 0.60
CA ASN A 50 20.57 5.27 1.01
C ASN A 50 20.45 4.69 2.42
N HIS A 51 21.07 3.55 2.67
CA HIS A 51 21.22 3.03 4.02
C HIS A 51 22.54 3.55 4.63
N GLU A 52 22.49 4.22 5.77
CA GLU A 52 23.65 4.94 6.33
C GLU A 52 24.86 4.05 6.66
N ASN A 53 24.60 2.80 7.07
CA ASN A 53 25.64 1.88 7.52
C ASN A 53 26.03 0.82 6.48
N SER A 54 25.64 0.99 5.21
CA SER A 54 26.06 0.08 4.15
C SER A 54 26.05 0.76 2.79
N ASP A 55 26.79 0.22 1.81
CA ASP A 55 26.77 0.73 0.42
C ASP A 55 25.49 0.33 -0.33
N ILE A 56 24.39 0.15 0.40
CA ILE A 56 23.11 -0.30 -0.12
C ILE A 56 22.23 0.91 -0.33
N SER A 57 21.75 1.06 -1.55
CA SER A 57 20.75 2.05 -1.92
C SER A 57 19.72 1.45 -2.86
N PHE A 58 18.60 2.14 -3.00
CA PHE A 58 17.61 1.83 -4.01
C PHE A 58 16.96 3.08 -4.56
N GLU A 59 16.48 2.95 -5.78
CA GLU A 59 15.74 3.96 -6.50
C GLU A 59 14.27 3.56 -6.56
N GLN A 60 13.41 4.30 -5.89
CA GLN A 60 11.97 4.19 -6.03
C GLN A 60 11.55 5.16 -7.15
N LYS A 61 11.04 4.61 -8.28
CA LYS A 61 10.63 5.36 -9.50
C LYS A 61 9.17 5.20 -9.88
N ILE A 62 8.54 4.15 -9.35
CA ILE A 62 7.22 3.72 -9.78
C ILE A 62 6.19 4.52 -9.00
N ASN A 63 5.30 5.20 -9.70
CA ASN A 63 4.19 5.88 -9.05
C ASN A 63 3.05 4.88 -8.79
N TYR A 64 2.83 4.53 -7.52
CA TYR A 64 1.77 3.62 -7.12
C TYR A 64 0.44 4.33 -6.80
N SER A 65 0.30 5.64 -7.05
CA SER A 65 -0.98 6.33 -6.85
C SER A 65 -2.02 6.06 -7.93
N LYS A 66 -1.58 5.67 -9.13
CA LYS A 66 -2.48 5.34 -10.23
C LYS A 66 -2.78 3.85 -10.19
N LEU A 67 -4.07 3.50 -10.06
CA LEU A 67 -4.53 2.13 -10.19
C LEU A 67 -4.37 1.69 -11.63
N SER A 68 -3.33 0.90 -11.89
CA SER A 68 -2.97 0.51 -13.24
C SER A 68 -2.34 -0.88 -13.24
N GLU A 69 -2.50 -1.57 -14.36
CA GLU A 69 -1.81 -2.83 -14.58
C GLU A 69 -0.35 -2.63 -15.01
N GLU A 70 -0.02 -1.43 -15.50
CA GLU A 70 1.28 -1.07 -16.05
C GLU A 70 2.02 -0.11 -15.11
N PHE A 71 2.97 -0.65 -14.37
CA PHE A 71 3.81 0.12 -13.45
C PHE A 71 4.98 0.76 -14.19
N THR A 72 4.71 1.87 -14.88
CA THR A 72 5.76 2.61 -15.58
C THR A 72 6.55 3.48 -14.60
N SER A 73 7.87 3.50 -14.76
CA SER A 73 8.71 4.47 -14.07
C SER A 73 8.29 5.88 -14.49
N THR A 74 8.13 6.78 -13.51
CA THR A 74 7.86 8.18 -13.81
C THR A 74 9.09 8.82 -14.44
N ASN A 75 8.90 9.45 -15.60
CA ASN A 75 9.88 10.33 -16.21
C ASN A 75 9.53 11.76 -15.77
N GLN A 76 10.29 12.36 -14.86
CA GLN A 76 10.36 13.82 -14.53
C GLN A 76 9.07 14.65 -14.35
N GLU A 77 7.88 14.08 -14.52
CA GLU A 77 6.58 14.69 -14.24
C GLU A 77 6.39 14.79 -12.72
N ASP A 78 5.55 15.73 -12.28
CA ASP A 78 5.21 15.96 -10.88
C ASP A 78 4.03 15.04 -10.48
N PRO A 79 4.28 13.91 -9.80
CA PRO A 79 3.27 12.94 -9.44
C PRO A 79 2.44 13.38 -8.24
N VAL A 80 2.87 14.41 -7.49
CA VAL A 80 2.04 15.00 -6.44
C VAL A 80 0.93 15.78 -7.13
N ILE A 81 1.27 16.63 -8.11
CA ILE A 81 0.30 17.35 -8.92
C ILE A 81 -0.56 16.39 -9.75
N ASP A 82 0.01 15.34 -10.35
CA ASP A 82 -0.80 14.34 -11.06
C ASP A 82 -1.80 13.60 -10.17
N TRP A 83 -1.46 13.41 -8.90
CA TRP A 83 -2.34 12.73 -7.94
C TRP A 83 -3.41 13.66 -7.39
N ILE A 84 -3.05 14.93 -7.16
CA ILE A 84 -4.00 15.93 -6.71
C ILE A 84 -5.09 16.10 -7.78
N ASP A 85 -6.29 15.67 -7.47
CA ASP A 85 -7.47 15.95 -8.28
C ASP A 85 -7.93 17.40 -8.07
N ASN A 86 -8.78 17.91 -8.95
CA ASN A 86 -9.32 19.27 -8.97
C ASN A 86 -10.10 19.68 -7.69
N GLU A 87 -10.24 18.78 -6.71
CA GLU A 87 -11.04 18.96 -5.51
C GLU A 87 -10.24 19.54 -4.31
N PHE A 88 -8.90 19.44 -4.30
CA PHE A 88 -8.03 20.12 -3.31
C PHE A 88 -6.67 20.49 -3.94
N GLY A 89 -5.88 21.34 -3.28
CA GLY A 89 -4.57 21.78 -3.77
C GLY A 89 -3.40 21.42 -2.86
N LEU A 90 -2.17 21.78 -3.28
CA LEU A 90 -0.94 21.58 -2.50
C LEU A 90 -1.01 22.22 -1.10
N LEU A 91 -1.68 23.37 -0.97
CA LEU A 91 -1.84 24.05 0.32
C LEU A 91 -2.74 23.28 1.29
N ASP A 92 -3.78 22.61 0.79
CA ASP A 92 -4.67 21.78 1.61
C ASP A 92 -3.91 20.56 2.14
N LEU A 93 -3.14 19.94 1.24
CA LEU A 93 -2.27 18.82 1.59
C LEU A 93 -1.20 19.24 2.61
N HIS A 94 -0.63 20.43 2.46
CA HIS A 94 0.31 21.00 3.42
C HIS A 94 -0.30 21.16 4.81
N ARG A 95 -1.47 21.81 4.89
CA ARG A 95 -2.20 22.01 6.15
C ARG A 95 -2.50 20.66 6.81
N TYR A 96 -2.95 19.69 6.02
CA TYR A 96 -3.21 18.34 6.52
C TYR A 96 -1.96 17.69 7.14
N PHE A 97 -0.82 17.69 6.46
CA PHE A 97 0.40 17.08 6.99
C PHE A 97 0.97 17.79 8.22
N LEU A 98 0.69 19.09 8.40
CA LEU A 98 1.03 19.80 9.63
C LEU A 98 0.16 19.35 10.82
N VAL A 99 -1.13 19.13 10.59
CA VAL A 99 -2.10 18.75 11.64
C VAL A 99 -2.01 17.26 11.98
N ASN A 100 -1.88 16.36 10.99
CA ASN A 100 -1.93 14.91 11.19
C ASN A 100 -0.67 14.31 11.84
N ARG A 101 0.26 15.14 12.34
CA ARG A 101 1.45 14.72 13.08
C ARG A 101 1.13 13.90 14.35
N MET A 102 -0.09 13.98 14.87
CA MET A 102 -0.52 13.18 16.04
C MET A 102 -0.49 11.66 15.81
N ASN A 103 -0.56 11.22 14.55
CA ASN A 103 -0.50 9.80 14.17
C ASN A 103 0.92 9.35 13.75
N GLU A 104 1.95 10.10 14.18
CA GLU A 104 3.35 9.90 13.77
C GLU A 104 3.87 8.47 13.97
N ASN A 105 3.57 7.83 15.09
CA ASN A 105 4.03 6.45 15.33
C ASN A 105 3.49 5.47 14.29
N MET A 106 2.26 5.70 13.83
CA MET A 106 1.65 4.85 12.81
C MET A 106 2.44 4.92 11.50
N TYR A 107 2.74 6.14 11.05
CA TYR A 107 3.46 6.35 9.80
C TYR A 107 4.94 5.99 9.90
N LYS A 108 5.57 6.09 11.08
CA LYS A 108 6.93 5.59 11.29
C LYS A 108 7.04 4.12 10.96
N GLU A 109 6.17 3.28 11.52
CA GLU A 109 6.16 1.84 11.26
C GLU A 109 5.92 1.58 9.76
N LEU A 110 4.94 2.25 9.15
CA LEU A 110 4.66 2.07 7.72
C LEU A 110 5.83 2.45 6.83
N ILE A 111 6.51 3.57 7.07
CA ILE A 111 7.69 3.97 6.29
C ILE A 111 8.78 2.93 6.41
N VAL A 112 9.02 2.39 7.60
CA VAL A 112 10.02 1.34 7.80
C VAL A 112 9.67 0.12 6.95
N GLU A 113 8.42 -0.37 7.02
CA GLU A 113 7.99 -1.52 6.23
C GLU A 113 8.07 -1.26 4.71
N PHE A 114 7.63 -0.10 4.24
CA PHE A 114 7.70 0.26 2.82
C PHE A 114 9.15 0.43 2.33
N THR A 115 10.02 1.05 3.13
CA THR A 115 11.44 1.20 2.80
C THR A 115 12.13 -0.16 2.70
N TRP A 116 11.86 -1.07 3.64
CA TRP A 116 12.37 -2.44 3.56
C TRP A 116 11.76 -3.23 2.40
N PHE A 117 10.48 -3.04 2.09
CA PHE A 117 9.86 -3.62 0.90
C PHE A 117 10.61 -3.20 -0.37
N PHE A 118 10.80 -1.90 -0.60
CA PHE A 118 11.46 -1.42 -1.81
C PHE A 118 12.91 -1.85 -1.88
N LEU A 119 13.61 -1.89 -0.75
CA LEU A 119 14.98 -2.37 -0.68
C LEU A 119 15.08 -3.88 -1.00
N ASN A 120 14.20 -4.70 -0.42
CA ASN A 120 14.18 -6.14 -0.70
C ASN A 120 13.79 -6.41 -2.15
N LYS A 121 12.84 -5.65 -2.69
CA LYS A 121 12.47 -5.70 -4.10
C LYS A 121 13.65 -5.36 -5.02
N SER A 122 14.43 -4.31 -4.71
CA SER A 122 15.58 -3.91 -5.54
C SER A 122 16.73 -4.91 -5.50
N LYS A 123 16.77 -5.77 -4.48
CA LYS A 123 17.72 -6.88 -4.33
C LYS A 123 17.19 -8.22 -4.84
N GLU A 124 16.05 -8.22 -5.52
CA GLU A 124 15.39 -9.44 -6.01
C GLU A 124 15.01 -10.44 -4.89
N ASN A 125 14.90 -9.96 -3.64
CA ASN A 125 14.40 -10.72 -2.50
C ASN A 125 12.89 -10.48 -2.34
N HIS A 126 12.14 -10.99 -3.29
CA HIS A 126 10.69 -10.77 -3.44
C HIS A 126 9.86 -11.44 -2.35
N VAL A 127 10.30 -12.58 -1.80
CA VAL A 127 9.63 -13.21 -0.65
C VAL A 127 9.70 -12.31 0.59
N ALA A 128 10.89 -11.76 0.91
CA ALA A 128 11.03 -10.83 2.02
C ALA A 128 10.29 -9.50 1.76
N ALA A 129 10.31 -9.02 0.51
CA ALA A 129 9.53 -7.86 0.11
C ALA A 129 8.03 -8.06 0.39
N PHE A 130 7.47 -9.23 0.04
CA PHE A 130 6.09 -9.56 0.40
C PHE A 130 5.84 -9.53 1.91
N LEU A 131 6.75 -10.10 2.71
CA LEU A 131 6.60 -10.09 4.18
C LEU A 131 6.51 -8.67 4.74
N ASN A 132 7.31 -7.73 4.22
CA ASN A 132 7.22 -6.32 4.63
C ASN A 132 5.88 -5.70 4.23
N LEU A 133 5.38 -5.93 3.00
CA LEU A 133 4.05 -5.46 2.61
C LEU A 133 2.94 -6.07 3.47
N TYR A 134 3.08 -7.35 3.83
CA TYR A 134 2.09 -8.03 4.67
C TYR A 134 2.10 -7.49 6.11
N ARG A 135 3.28 -7.16 6.67
CA ARG A 135 3.38 -6.47 7.97
C ARG A 135 2.75 -5.08 7.93
N ALA A 136 2.99 -4.32 6.85
CA ALA A 136 2.29 -3.06 6.62
C ALA A 136 0.77 -3.30 6.55
N LEU A 137 0.32 -4.35 5.87
CA LEU A 137 -1.09 -4.73 5.76
C LEU A 137 -1.74 -5.01 7.12
N GLU A 138 -1.07 -5.77 7.99
CA GLU A 138 -1.56 -6.04 9.35
C GLU A 138 -1.69 -4.75 10.16
N TYR A 139 -0.71 -3.86 10.01
CA TYR A 139 -0.71 -2.58 10.72
C TYR A 139 -1.82 -1.63 10.24
N ILE A 140 -2.05 -1.52 8.92
CA ILE A 140 -3.15 -0.70 8.37
C ILE A 140 -4.53 -1.30 8.69
N SER A 141 -4.63 -2.63 8.78
CA SER A 141 -5.92 -3.32 9.02
C SER A 141 -6.60 -2.85 10.30
N TYR A 142 -5.82 -2.50 11.32
CA TYR A 142 -6.32 -1.94 12.56
C TYR A 142 -6.35 -0.40 12.53
N SER A 143 -5.27 0.22 12.06
CA SER A 143 -5.03 1.65 12.28
C SER A 143 -5.77 2.57 11.31
N PHE A 144 -5.98 2.16 10.05
CA PHE A 144 -6.64 3.00 9.05
C PHE A 144 -8.13 3.19 9.30
N PRO A 145 -8.92 2.15 9.63
CA PRO A 145 -10.30 2.35 10.04
C PRO A 145 -10.42 3.33 11.22
N LEU A 146 -9.55 3.19 12.24
CA LEU A 146 -9.54 4.09 13.39
C LEU A 146 -9.21 5.54 12.99
N SER A 147 -8.20 5.73 12.15
CA SER A 147 -7.83 7.05 11.61
C SER A 147 -8.99 7.67 10.84
N PHE A 148 -9.68 6.89 10.00
CA PHE A 148 -10.86 7.32 9.26
C PHE A 148 -11.99 7.77 10.19
N PHE A 149 -12.36 6.93 11.15
CA PHE A 149 -13.46 7.25 12.06
C PHE A 149 -13.15 8.39 13.03
N SER A 150 -11.88 8.58 13.42
CA SER A 150 -11.46 9.70 14.28
C SER A 150 -11.76 11.06 13.64
N LYS A 151 -11.79 11.10 12.30
CA LYS A 151 -12.07 12.27 11.47
C LYS A 151 -13.54 12.33 11.02
N SER A 152 -14.39 11.41 11.49
CA SER A 152 -15.81 11.36 11.14
C SER A 152 -16.68 12.16 12.11
N ASN A 153 -17.57 13.02 11.60
CA ASN A 153 -18.49 13.83 12.41
C ASN A 153 -19.73 13.04 12.92
N ARG A 154 -19.78 11.72 12.70
CA ARG A 154 -20.95 10.87 13.03
C ARG A 154 -20.61 9.84 14.12
N TYR A 155 -20.10 10.32 15.25
CA TYR A 155 -19.63 9.48 16.35
C TYR A 155 -20.62 8.41 16.83
N TYR A 156 -21.93 8.70 16.85
CA TYR A 156 -22.95 7.71 17.23
C TYR A 156 -23.08 6.54 16.23
N ALA A 157 -23.15 6.85 14.93
CA ALA A 157 -23.21 5.81 13.89
C ALA A 157 -21.89 5.04 13.81
N SER A 158 -20.75 5.73 13.97
CA SER A 158 -19.43 5.14 14.06
C SER A 158 -19.30 4.23 15.30
N TYR A 159 -19.89 4.60 16.44
CA TYR A 159 -19.87 3.82 17.68
C TYR A 159 -20.62 2.49 17.57
N ASP A 160 -21.84 2.46 17.02
CA ASP A 160 -22.57 1.20 16.85
C ASP A 160 -21.87 0.28 15.85
N THR A 161 -21.28 0.87 14.81
CA THR A 161 -20.46 0.16 13.83
C THR A 161 -19.19 -0.42 14.51
N PHE A 162 -18.47 0.39 15.29
CA PHE A 162 -17.32 -0.03 16.10
C PHE A 162 -17.66 -1.13 17.10
N LYS A 163 -18.76 -0.98 17.83
CA LYS A 163 -19.22 -1.94 18.82
C LYS A 163 -19.54 -3.28 18.16
N GLY A 164 -20.16 -3.27 16.98
CA GLY A 164 -20.40 -4.47 16.17
C GLY A 164 -19.11 -5.20 15.80
N PHE A 165 -18.02 -4.48 15.55
CA PHE A 165 -16.74 -5.08 15.19
C PHE A 165 -15.96 -5.69 16.36
N PHE A 166 -16.13 -5.17 17.58
CA PHE A 166 -15.39 -5.64 18.77
C PHE A 166 -16.19 -6.57 19.69
N THR A 167 -17.46 -6.85 19.39
CA THR A 167 -18.31 -7.71 20.24
C THR A 167 -18.12 -9.21 20.00
N ASP A 168 -17.66 -9.62 18.81
CA ASP A 168 -17.29 -11.01 18.55
C ASP A 168 -15.80 -11.25 18.81
N LYS A 169 -15.49 -12.05 19.84
CA LYS A 169 -14.12 -12.41 20.23
C LYS A 169 -13.33 -13.16 19.14
N ASP A 170 -14.03 -13.74 18.17
CA ASP A 170 -13.45 -14.50 17.05
C ASP A 170 -13.34 -13.68 15.75
N GLN A 171 -13.87 -12.45 15.72
CA GLN A 171 -13.79 -11.57 14.55
C GLN A 171 -12.53 -10.71 14.66
N GLY A 172 -11.39 -11.29 14.27
CA GLY A 172 -10.08 -10.63 14.34
C GLY A 172 -9.97 -9.34 13.51
N GLN A 173 -8.87 -8.60 13.73
CA GLN A 173 -8.55 -7.31 13.09
C GLN A 173 -8.70 -7.30 11.56
N LEU A 174 -8.47 -8.45 10.90
CA LEU A 174 -8.58 -8.59 9.44
C LEU A 174 -10.04 -8.48 8.96
N LYS A 175 -10.99 -9.08 9.69
CA LYS A 175 -12.42 -9.01 9.33
C LYS A 175 -12.97 -7.60 9.53
N PHE A 176 -12.51 -6.90 10.57
CA PHE A 176 -12.82 -5.49 10.77
C PHE A 176 -12.39 -4.65 9.56
N PHE A 177 -11.19 -4.87 9.05
CA PHE A 177 -10.70 -4.15 7.87
C PHE A 177 -11.49 -4.46 6.60
N GLN A 178 -11.89 -5.72 6.38
CA GLN A 178 -12.72 -6.10 5.23
C GLN A 178 -14.06 -5.35 5.21
N GLU A 179 -14.74 -5.32 6.35
CA GLU A 179 -16.03 -4.64 6.47
C GLU A 179 -15.86 -3.12 6.35
N PHE A 180 -14.77 -2.56 6.87
CA PHE A 180 -14.40 -1.17 6.65
C PHE A 180 -14.24 -0.85 5.15
N LEU A 181 -13.47 -1.65 4.41
CA LEU A 181 -13.26 -1.44 2.97
C LEU A 181 -14.60 -1.49 2.21
N LYS A 182 -15.45 -2.49 2.45
CA LYS A 182 -16.76 -2.59 1.78
C LYS A 182 -17.69 -1.42 2.06
N ALA A 183 -17.64 -0.86 3.27
CA ALA A 183 -18.53 0.20 3.70
C ALA A 183 -18.09 1.59 3.25
N TYR A 184 -16.78 1.85 3.17
CA TYR A 184 -16.24 3.20 3.04
C TYR A 184 -15.35 3.43 1.81
N PHE A 185 -14.87 2.37 1.15
CA PHE A 185 -14.08 2.51 -0.06
C PHE A 185 -14.98 2.78 -1.27
N GLU A 186 -14.50 3.58 -2.22
CA GLU A 186 -15.26 3.91 -3.44
C GLU A 186 -15.62 2.63 -4.22
N LYS A 187 -16.93 2.43 -4.49
CA LYS A 187 -17.44 1.18 -5.09
C LYS A 187 -16.92 0.91 -6.49
N SER A 188 -16.76 1.96 -7.30
CA SER A 188 -16.14 1.92 -8.64
C SER A 188 -14.72 1.39 -8.55
N THR A 189 -13.95 1.88 -7.58
CA THR A 189 -12.58 1.46 -7.31
C THR A 189 -12.51 0.01 -6.83
N LEU A 190 -13.36 -0.40 -5.89
CA LEU A 190 -13.45 -1.81 -5.45
C LEU A 190 -13.81 -2.79 -6.57
N ALA A 191 -14.62 -2.34 -7.54
CA ALA A 191 -15.04 -3.12 -8.69
C ALA A 191 -13.99 -3.22 -9.80
N MET A 192 -12.88 -2.46 -9.72
CA MET A 192 -11.77 -2.59 -10.66
C MET A 192 -11.15 -3.99 -10.55
N PHE A 193 -10.63 -4.51 -11.66
CA PHE A 193 -9.95 -5.80 -11.71
C PHE A 193 -8.46 -5.60 -11.89
N THR A 194 -7.68 -6.48 -11.27
CA THR A 194 -6.24 -6.57 -11.51
C THR A 194 -5.88 -7.97 -11.97
N LYS A 195 -5.04 -8.04 -13.00
CA LYS A 195 -4.44 -9.29 -13.46
C LYS A 195 -3.37 -9.75 -12.50
N LEU A 196 -3.50 -10.98 -12.04
CA LEU A 196 -2.47 -11.72 -11.33
C LEU A 196 -1.58 -12.36 -12.41
N ASP A 197 -0.29 -12.04 -12.43
CA ASP A 197 0.62 -12.53 -13.47
C ASP A 197 0.79 -14.04 -13.37
N THR A 198 -0.06 -14.78 -14.06
CA THR A 198 -0.06 -16.26 -14.05
C THR A 198 0.77 -16.87 -15.17
N TYR A 199 1.38 -16.03 -16.04
CA TYR A 199 1.92 -16.38 -17.37
C TYR A 199 2.01 -17.89 -17.59
N ALA A 200 0.94 -18.46 -18.16
CA ALA A 200 0.83 -19.88 -18.41
C ALA A 200 1.64 -20.25 -19.67
N GLY A 201 2.96 -20.10 -19.61
CA GLY A 201 3.87 -20.63 -20.61
C GLY A 201 3.85 -22.17 -20.64
N SER A 202 4.64 -22.77 -21.53
CA SER A 202 4.73 -24.23 -21.65
C SER A 202 5.48 -24.89 -20.49
N SER A 203 6.16 -24.10 -19.65
CA SER A 203 6.98 -24.63 -18.56
C SER A 203 6.11 -25.27 -17.46
N LEU A 204 6.67 -26.24 -16.74
CA LEU A 204 6.01 -26.84 -15.59
C LEU A 204 5.77 -25.81 -14.47
N PHE A 205 6.68 -24.85 -14.34
CA PHE A 205 6.59 -23.75 -13.37
C PHE A 205 5.36 -22.88 -13.61
N ASP A 206 5.15 -22.44 -14.84
CA ASP A 206 4.01 -21.60 -15.24
C ASP A 206 2.67 -22.27 -14.95
N LYS A 207 2.58 -23.57 -15.25
CA LYS A 207 1.40 -24.39 -14.95
C LYS A 207 1.15 -24.51 -13.44
N ASN A 208 2.21 -24.65 -12.64
CA ASN A 208 2.10 -24.71 -11.18
C ASN A 208 1.69 -23.36 -10.59
N LYS A 209 2.30 -22.26 -11.06
CA LYS A 209 1.94 -20.89 -10.68
C LYS A 209 0.47 -20.60 -10.93
N TYR A 210 -0.02 -20.89 -12.14
CA TYR A 210 -1.43 -20.73 -12.49
C TYR A 210 -2.36 -21.55 -11.57
N LYS A 211 -2.04 -22.83 -11.32
CA LYS A 211 -2.82 -23.68 -10.41
C LYS A 211 -2.86 -23.13 -8.99
N ILE A 212 -1.73 -22.63 -8.48
CA ILE A 212 -1.64 -22.04 -7.15
C ILE A 212 -2.52 -20.79 -7.08
N ILE A 213 -2.38 -19.85 -8.02
CA ILE A 213 -3.19 -18.63 -8.06
C ILE A 213 -4.69 -18.97 -8.16
N LYS A 214 -5.06 -19.90 -9.04
CA LYS A 214 -6.45 -20.36 -9.16
C LYS A 214 -7.00 -20.92 -7.86
N SER A 215 -6.20 -21.73 -7.16
CA SER A 215 -6.60 -22.28 -5.88
C SER A 215 -6.65 -21.23 -4.76
N LEU A 216 -5.88 -20.14 -4.84
CA LEU A 216 -5.95 -19.03 -3.89
C LEU A 216 -7.21 -18.18 -4.09
N CYS A 217 -7.73 -18.15 -5.31
CA CYS A 217 -8.94 -17.40 -5.67
C CYS A 217 -10.23 -18.18 -5.46
N SER A 218 -10.21 -19.44 -5.02
CA SER A 218 -11.40 -20.30 -5.00
C SER A 218 -12.50 -19.84 -4.02
N GLU A 219 -12.19 -18.95 -3.10
CA GLU A 219 -13.10 -18.46 -2.06
C GLU A 219 -13.86 -17.19 -2.47
N PHE A 220 -13.55 -16.58 -3.61
CA PHE A 220 -14.18 -15.34 -4.06
C PHE A 220 -14.30 -15.27 -5.59
N PRO A 221 -15.13 -14.37 -6.14
CA PRO A 221 -15.27 -14.22 -7.58
C PRO A 221 -13.95 -13.82 -8.27
N PHE A 222 -13.57 -14.56 -9.31
CA PHE A 222 -12.43 -14.26 -10.17
C PHE A 222 -12.77 -14.47 -11.65
N ARG A 223 -12.03 -13.80 -12.53
CA ARG A 223 -12.07 -14.00 -13.99
C ARG A 223 -10.90 -14.88 -14.40
N ASP A 224 -11.16 -15.83 -15.28
CA ASP A 224 -10.17 -16.78 -15.77
C ASP A 224 -10.38 -17.00 -17.27
N ASN A 225 -9.38 -16.66 -18.07
CA ASN A 225 -9.39 -16.87 -19.52
C ASN A 225 -8.50 -18.04 -19.96
N GLY A 226 -8.06 -18.88 -19.01
CA GLY A 226 -7.20 -20.04 -19.25
C GLY A 226 -5.70 -19.75 -19.22
N SER A 227 -5.28 -18.48 -19.27
CA SER A 227 -3.86 -18.09 -19.20
C SER A 227 -3.59 -16.99 -18.18
N VAL A 228 -4.60 -16.18 -17.87
CA VAL A 228 -4.59 -15.04 -16.96
C VAL A 228 -5.75 -15.17 -15.99
N ILE A 229 -5.45 -14.98 -14.70
CA ILE A 229 -6.44 -14.86 -13.64
C ILE A 229 -6.52 -13.40 -13.22
N SER A 230 -7.72 -12.87 -13.07
CA SER A 230 -7.95 -11.51 -12.58
C SER A 230 -8.94 -11.52 -11.43
N ILE A 231 -8.67 -10.69 -10.42
CA ILE A 231 -9.54 -10.53 -9.25
C ILE A 231 -9.96 -9.08 -9.11
N ALA A 232 -11.13 -8.86 -8.53
CA ALA A 232 -11.57 -7.53 -8.15
C ALA A 232 -10.73 -6.99 -6.98
N TYR A 233 -10.59 -5.67 -6.88
CA TYR A 233 -9.81 -5.02 -5.83
C TYR A 233 -10.36 -5.28 -4.43
N GLU A 234 -11.69 -5.44 -4.30
CA GLU A 234 -12.33 -5.88 -3.05
C GLU A 234 -11.79 -7.23 -2.53
N ASN A 235 -11.32 -8.11 -3.42
CA ASN A 235 -10.84 -9.45 -3.08
C ASN A 235 -9.32 -9.51 -2.87
N MET A 236 -8.59 -8.40 -3.09
CA MET A 236 -7.13 -8.40 -2.96
C MET A 236 -6.68 -8.63 -1.52
N PHE A 237 -7.42 -8.11 -0.54
CA PHE A 237 -7.13 -8.32 0.87
C PHE A 237 -7.20 -9.79 1.27
N ASP A 238 -8.31 -10.45 0.93
CA ASP A 238 -8.50 -11.89 1.15
C ASP A 238 -7.43 -12.72 0.42
N PHE A 239 -7.11 -12.34 -0.81
CA PHE A 239 -6.04 -12.99 -1.58
C PHE A 239 -4.69 -12.92 -0.85
N MET A 240 -4.29 -11.75 -0.34
CA MET A 240 -3.03 -11.59 0.40
C MET A 240 -3.00 -12.42 1.69
N ILE A 241 -4.12 -12.48 2.43
CA ILE A 241 -4.25 -13.30 3.64
C ILE A 241 -4.13 -14.78 3.30
N ASN A 242 -4.86 -15.24 2.28
CA ASN A 242 -4.85 -16.64 1.86
C ASN A 242 -3.47 -17.06 1.35
N LEU A 243 -2.78 -16.19 0.61
CA LEU A 243 -1.41 -16.40 0.18
C LEU A 243 -0.47 -16.51 1.38
N ARG A 244 -0.56 -15.59 2.34
CA ARG A 244 0.26 -15.63 3.56
C ARG A 244 0.05 -16.94 4.31
N ASN A 245 -1.21 -17.32 4.50
CA ASN A 245 -1.59 -18.52 5.23
C ASN A 245 -1.09 -19.80 4.59
N ARG A 246 -1.13 -19.89 3.25
CA ARG A 246 -0.74 -21.12 2.54
C ARG A 246 0.75 -21.23 2.26
N TYR A 247 1.48 -20.11 2.17
CA TYR A 247 2.93 -20.11 1.94
C TYR A 247 3.74 -20.05 3.23
N PHE A 248 3.40 -19.15 4.17
CA PHE A 248 4.22 -18.92 5.37
C PHE A 248 3.73 -19.66 6.62
N HIS A 249 2.42 -19.92 6.74
CA HIS A 249 1.88 -20.79 7.80
C HIS A 249 1.71 -22.22 7.30
N PHE A 250 2.81 -22.79 6.81
CA PHE A 250 2.87 -24.16 6.34
C PHE A 250 2.57 -25.12 7.51
N GLN A 251 1.32 -25.57 7.61
CA GLN A 251 0.90 -26.62 8.53
C GLN A 251 0.85 -27.94 7.77
N SER A 252 1.67 -28.92 8.14
CA SER A 252 1.82 -30.22 7.46
C SER A 252 0.49 -30.90 7.08
N ASP A 253 -0.56 -30.61 7.85
CA ASP A 253 -1.87 -31.26 7.79
C ASP A 253 -2.89 -30.47 6.93
N ARG A 254 -2.54 -29.25 6.49
CA ARG A 254 -3.43 -28.38 5.72
C ARG A 254 -3.30 -28.65 4.22
N VAL A 255 -4.39 -29.12 3.62
CA VAL A 255 -4.49 -29.31 2.17
C VAL A 255 -4.29 -27.98 1.46
N GLY A 256 -3.42 -27.95 0.46
CA GLY A 256 -3.19 -26.80 -0.39
C GLY A 256 -2.03 -25.88 0.03
N ASN A 257 -1.20 -26.22 1.00
CA ASN A 257 -0.01 -25.41 1.25
C ASN A 257 0.87 -25.25 0.01
N ILE A 258 1.53 -24.10 -0.09
CA ILE A 258 2.46 -23.78 -1.16
C ILE A 258 3.86 -24.08 -0.64
N SER A 259 4.45 -25.16 -1.12
CA SER A 259 5.83 -25.53 -0.82
C SER A 259 6.77 -25.03 -1.92
N ASN A 260 8.04 -24.79 -1.59
CA ASN A 260 9.10 -24.53 -2.60
C ASN A 260 9.48 -25.78 -3.43
N TYR A 261 8.85 -26.93 -3.18
CA TYR A 261 9.04 -28.10 -4.02
C TYR A 261 8.38 -27.89 -5.40
N ASN A 262 9.18 -27.80 -6.46
CA ASN A 262 8.76 -27.48 -7.84
C ASN A 262 8.07 -26.11 -8.00
N PHE A 263 8.43 -25.16 -7.15
CA PHE A 263 7.91 -23.80 -7.12
C PHE A 263 9.01 -22.83 -6.69
N ASP A 264 9.26 -21.83 -7.52
CA ASP A 264 10.14 -20.70 -7.23
C ASP A 264 9.31 -19.58 -6.59
N GLY A 265 9.48 -19.41 -5.27
CA GLY A 265 8.81 -18.35 -4.52
C GLY A 265 9.26 -16.95 -4.93
N GLU A 266 10.54 -16.75 -5.23
CA GLU A 266 11.05 -15.42 -5.61
C GLU A 266 10.40 -14.96 -6.91
N LEU A 267 10.41 -15.80 -7.93
CA LEU A 267 9.76 -15.50 -9.21
C LEU A 267 8.23 -15.37 -9.08
N PHE A 268 7.63 -16.11 -8.15
CA PHE A 268 6.20 -15.99 -7.86
C PHE A 268 5.84 -14.62 -7.27
N PHE A 269 6.52 -14.22 -6.18
CA PHE A 269 6.26 -12.95 -5.51
C PHE A 269 6.72 -11.75 -6.34
N ALA A 270 7.73 -11.90 -7.22
CA ALA A 270 8.13 -10.87 -8.18
C ALA A 270 6.94 -10.37 -9.01
N GLY A 271 6.09 -11.28 -9.50
CA GLY A 271 4.92 -10.93 -10.31
C GLY A 271 3.69 -10.46 -9.53
N LEU A 272 3.75 -10.43 -8.19
CA LEU A 272 2.61 -10.06 -7.35
C LEU A 272 2.85 -8.82 -6.49
N ASN A 273 4.09 -8.61 -6.04
CA ASN A 273 4.47 -7.55 -5.13
C ASN A 273 4.04 -6.16 -5.59
N ASP A 274 4.14 -5.88 -6.90
CA ASP A 274 3.69 -4.60 -7.43
C ASP A 274 2.18 -4.41 -7.41
N LYS A 275 1.42 -5.49 -7.60
CA LYS A 275 -0.04 -5.47 -7.48
C LYS A 275 -0.44 -5.21 -6.02
N PHE A 276 0.27 -5.81 -5.07
CA PHE A 276 0.03 -5.63 -3.64
C PHE A 276 0.34 -4.22 -3.17
N VAL A 277 1.53 -3.69 -3.47
CA VAL A 277 1.88 -2.33 -3.05
C VAL A 277 1.01 -1.28 -3.73
N ASN A 278 0.59 -1.48 -4.99
CA ASN A 278 -0.36 -0.57 -5.65
C ASN A 278 -1.72 -0.57 -4.94
N TRP A 279 -2.25 -1.75 -4.61
CA TRP A 279 -3.51 -1.85 -3.88
C TRP A 279 -3.41 -1.22 -2.48
N ILE A 280 -2.37 -1.51 -1.71
CA ILE A 280 -2.15 -0.88 -0.39
C ILE A 280 -2.02 0.64 -0.53
N SER A 281 -1.30 1.11 -1.56
CA SER A 281 -1.11 2.53 -1.83
C SER A 281 -2.44 3.21 -2.12
N ALA A 282 -3.31 2.61 -2.93
CA ALA A 282 -4.64 3.14 -3.18
C ALA A 282 -5.49 3.21 -1.91
N VAL A 283 -5.42 2.17 -1.06
CA VAL A 283 -6.10 2.21 0.23
C VAL A 283 -5.62 3.36 1.10
N TYR A 284 -4.30 3.54 1.20
CA TYR A 284 -3.70 4.66 1.92
C TYR A 284 -4.12 6.03 1.35
N LEU A 285 -4.07 6.19 0.03
CA LEU A 285 -4.39 7.46 -0.62
C LEU A 285 -5.87 7.84 -0.45
N GLU A 286 -6.78 6.88 -0.44
CA GLU A 286 -8.19 7.14 -0.12
C GLU A 286 -8.36 7.69 1.31
N ILE A 287 -7.65 7.10 2.28
CA ILE A 287 -7.65 7.56 3.68
C ILE A 287 -7.06 8.97 3.79
N LEU A 288 -5.97 9.23 3.06
CA LEU A 288 -5.34 10.54 2.97
C LEU A 288 -6.31 11.58 2.40
N THR A 289 -6.91 11.29 1.24
CA THR A 289 -7.91 12.12 0.55
C THR A 289 -9.09 12.44 1.48
N HIS A 290 -9.64 11.42 2.16
CA HIS A 290 -10.69 11.63 3.16
C HIS A 290 -10.25 12.57 4.28
N GLY A 291 -9.01 12.40 4.77
CA GLY A 291 -8.44 13.25 5.80
C GLY A 291 -8.29 14.71 5.39
N VAL A 292 -7.82 14.96 4.17
CA VAL A 292 -7.68 16.31 3.60
C VAL A 292 -9.04 16.98 3.48
N TYR A 293 -10.04 16.31 2.90
CA TYR A 293 -11.40 16.87 2.79
C TYR A 293 -12.02 17.22 4.14
N LYS A 294 -11.86 16.35 5.14
CA LYS A 294 -12.42 16.61 6.47
C LYS A 294 -11.80 17.82 7.12
N LEU A 295 -10.49 18.03 6.95
CA LEU A 295 -9.83 19.22 7.46
C LEU A 295 -10.36 20.48 6.76
N ASN A 296 -10.55 20.45 5.44
CA ASN A 296 -11.07 21.59 4.68
C ASN A 296 -12.52 21.97 5.02
N LEU A 297 -13.30 21.03 5.56
CA LEU A 297 -14.68 21.28 6.02
C LEU A 297 -14.76 21.90 7.41
N ILE A 298 -13.63 22.01 8.13
CA ILE A 298 -13.57 22.72 9.42
C ILE A 298 -13.19 24.17 9.11
N PRO A 299 -14.11 25.14 9.26
CA PRO A 299 -13.74 26.55 9.06
C PRO A 299 -12.63 26.92 10.04
N GLU A 300 -11.61 27.63 9.56
CA GLU A 300 -10.55 28.16 10.40
C GLU A 300 -11.20 28.99 11.53
N VAL A 301 -11.05 28.53 12.77
CA VAL A 301 -11.38 29.35 13.93
C VAL A 301 -10.27 30.38 14.02
N SER A 302 -10.55 31.55 13.43
CA SER A 302 -9.75 32.78 13.52
C SER A 302 -9.55 33.24 14.96
#